data_AF-A0A1E5G442-F1
#
_entry.id   AF-A0A1E5G442-F1
#
_cell.length_a   1.000
_cell.length_b   1.000
_cell.length_c   1.000
_cell.angle_alpha   90.00
_cell.angle_beta   90.00
_cell.angle_gamma   90.00
#
_symmetry.space_group_name_H-M   'P 1'
#
loop_
_entity.id
_entity.type
_entity.pdbx_description
1 polymer ?
#
loop_
_entity_poly.entity_id
_entity_poly.type
_entity_poly.pdbx_seq_one_letter_code
_entity_poly.pdbx_strand_id
1 'polypeptide(L)' 'MLYFEALLLILMLIVGYSALHVRDLYYSILLFVLFSVFAVLLYIILGAPDVALLEAVIGILFTIFFLAGIYKIGRWSES' A
#
# COMPACT_ATOMS: atom_id res chain seq x y z
N MET A 1 -20.01 -10.52 8.23
CA MET A 1 -19.64 -9.55 7.18
C MET A 1 -19.16 -8.27 7.84
N LEU A 2 -20.06 -7.43 8.40
CA LEU A 2 -19.71 -6.09 8.91
C LEU A 2 -18.52 -6.03 9.89
N TYR A 3 -18.42 -6.97 10.83
CA TYR A 3 -17.33 -6.99 11.81
C TYR A 3 -15.95 -7.19 11.18
N PHE A 4 -15.87 -7.98 10.11
CA PHE A 4 -14.61 -8.26 9.41
C PHE A 4 -14.19 -7.06 8.57
N GLU A 5 -15.15 -6.41 7.89
CA GLU A 5 -14.92 -5.17 7.14
C GLU A 5 -14.46 -4.03 8.06
N ALA A 6 -15.11 -3.86 9.22
CA ALA A 6 -14.74 -2.88 10.21
C ALA A 6 -13.33 -3.12 10.79
N LEU A 7 -12.98 -4.38 11.06
CA LEU A 7 -11.64 -4.77 11.50
C LEU A 7 -10.59 -4.40 10.44
N LEU A 8 -10.86 -4.71 9.17
CA LEU A 8 -9.96 -4.43 8.07
C LEU A 8 -9.75 -2.91 7.88
N LEU A 9 -10.83 -2.12 7.98
CA LEU A 9 -10.76 -0.65 7.92
C LEU A 9 -9.91 -0.06 9.05
N ILE A 10 -10.08 -0.55 10.28
CA ILE A 10 -9.27 -0.11 11.43
C ILE A 10 -7.79 -0.47 11.17
N LEU A 11 -7.52 -1.66 10.66
CA LEU A 11 -6.17 -2.10 10.34
C LEU A 11 -5.54 -1.23 9.24
N MET A 12 -6.30 -0.89 8.20
CA MET A 12 -5.86 0.03 7.14
C MET A 12 -5.53 1.43 7.68
N LEU A 13 -6.32 1.96 8.63
CA LEU A 13 -6.03 3.24 9.28
C LEU A 13 -4.71 3.18 10.06
N ILE A 14 -4.47 2.09 10.80
CA ILE A 14 -3.22 1.91 11.57
C ILE A 14 -2.02 1.81 10.64
N VAL A 15 -2.12 1.01 9.57
CA VAL A 15 -1.03 0.83 8.60
C VAL A 15 -0.74 2.13 7.85
N GLY A 16 -1.78 2.85 7.42
CA GLY A 16 -1.64 4.15 6.77
C GLY A 16 -1.01 5.20 7.68
N TYR A 17 -1.44 5.28 8.94
CA TYR A 17 -0.83 6.17 9.93
C TYR A 17 0.64 5.82 10.19
N SER A 18 0.94 4.52 10.27
CA SER A 18 2.31 4.03 10.45
C SER A 18 3.18 4.40 9.26
N ALA A 19 2.69 4.22 8.03
CA ALA A 19 3.41 4.56 6.79
C ALA A 19 3.87 6.02 6.74
N LEU A 20 3.10 6.95 7.33
CA LEU A 20 3.44 8.38 7.42
C LEU A 20 4.47 8.69 8.51
N HIS A 21 4.57 7.86 9.55
CA HIS A 21 5.49 8.08 10.68
C HIS A 21 6.86 7.42 10.52
N VAL A 22 7.00 6.48 9.59
CA VAL A 22 8.29 5.80 9.38
C VAL A 22 9.28 6.75 8.71
N ARG A 23 10.46 6.89 9.32
CA ARG A 23 11.56 7.75 8.83
C ARG A 23 12.32 7.14 7.64
N ASP A 24 12.30 5.82 7.52
CA ASP A 24 12.94 5.10 6.43
C ASP A 24 11.97 4.94 5.26
N LEU A 25 12.38 5.44 4.09
CA LEU A 25 11.58 5.45 2.88
C LEU A 25 11.23 4.02 2.42
N TYR A 26 12.13 3.06 2.61
CA TYR A 26 11.92 1.67 2.21
C TYR A 26 10.78 1.03 3.03
N TYR A 27 10.81 1.23 4.35
CA TYR A 27 9.78 0.72 5.24
C TYR A 27 8.43 1.43 5.05
N SER A 28 8.44 2.74 4.76
CA SER A 28 7.22 3.49 4.39
C SER A 28 6.57 2.92 3.13
N ILE A 29 7.37 2.59 2.11
CA ILE A 29 6.88 1.95 0.88
C ILE A 29 6.35 0.55 1.15
N LEU A 30 7.02 -0.25 1.98
CA LEU A 30 6.53 -1.59 2.35
C LEU A 30 5.15 -1.53 3.04
N LEU A 31 4.95 -0.57 3.95
CA LEU A 31 3.66 -0.33 4.60
C LEU A 31 2.59 0.13 3.60
N PHE A 32 2.97 0.94 2.60
CA PHE A 32 2.06 1.33 1.52
C PHE A 32 1.62 0.13 0.65
N VAL A 33 2.53 -0.82 0.37
CA VAL A 33 2.17 -2.06 -0.33
C VAL A 33 1.17 -2.88 0.49
N LEU A 34 1.41 -3.04 1.80
CA LEU A 34 0.49 -3.74 2.70
C LEU A 34 -0.89 -3.08 2.72
N PHE A 35 -0.93 -1.75 2.77
CA PHE A 35 -2.18 -0.99 2.70
C PHE A 35 -2.96 -1.28 1.40
N SER A 36 -2.28 -1.29 0.24
CA SER A 36 -2.92 -1.59 -1.04
C SER A 36 -3.46 -3.02 -1.10
N VAL A 37 -2.74 -4.01 -0.57
CA VAL A 37 -3.23 -5.40 -0.48
C VAL A 37 -4.50 -5.50 0.38
N PHE A 38 -4.56 -4.78 1.50
CA PHE A 38 -5.78 -4.74 2.32
C PHE A 38 -6.94 -4.06 1.60
N ALA A 39 -6.69 -3.01 0.81
CA ALA A 39 -7.71 -2.38 -0.02
C ALA A 39 -8.31 -3.36 -1.04
N VAL A 40 -7.46 -4.14 -1.75
CA VAL A 40 -7.92 -5.17 -2.70
C VAL A 40 -8.79 -6.21 -2.00
N LEU A 41 -8.37 -6.70 -0.82
CA LEU A 41 -9.17 -7.63 -0.03
C LEU A 41 -10.52 -7.05 0.38
N LEU A 42 -10.56 -5.76 0.77
CA LEU A 42 -11.79 -5.06 1.10
C LEU A 42 -12.75 -5.03 -0.09
N TYR A 43 -12.26 -4.68 -1.28
CA TYR A 43 -13.09 -4.62 -2.49
C TYR A 43 -13.66 -5.98 -2.90
N ILE A 44 -12.91 -7.06 -2.69
CA ILE A 44 -13.43 -8.42 -2.91
C ILE A 44 -14.59 -8.72 -1.95
N ILE A 45 -14.45 -8.36 -0.67
CA ILE A 45 -15.49 -8.58 0.34
C ILE A 45 -16.74 -7.75 0.05
N LEU A 46 -16.57 -6.52 -0.44
CA LEU A 46 -17.66 -5.64 -0.88
C LEU A 46 -18.36 -6.11 -2.17
N GLY A 47 -17.89 -7.18 -2.81
CA GLY A 47 -18.48 -7.69 -4.04
C GLY A 47 -18.16 -6.85 -5.28
N ALA A 48 -17.06 -6.09 -5.26
CA ALA A 48 -16.59 -5.25 -6.36
C ALA A 48 -15.29 -5.81 -6.98
N PRO A 49 -15.35 -6.93 -7.73
CA PRO A 49 -14.16 -7.59 -8.27
C PRO A 49 -13.42 -6.76 -9.33
N ASP A 50 -14.14 -5.96 -10.12
CA ASP A 50 -13.53 -5.10 -11.15
C ASP A 50 -12.63 -4.02 -10.51
N VAL A 51 -13.10 -3.44 -9.40
CA VAL A 51 -12.35 -2.43 -8.63
C VAL A 51 -11.15 -3.08 -7.93
N ALA A 52 -11.33 -4.28 -7.37
CA ALA A 52 -10.24 -5.04 -6.76
C ALA A 52 -9.10 -5.35 -7.75
N LEU A 53 -9.44 -5.70 -8.99
CA LEU A 53 -8.44 -5.97 -10.03
C LEU A 53 -7.67 -4.70 -10.42
N LEU A 54 -8.37 -3.58 -10.63
CA LEU A 54 -7.73 -2.31 -10.96
C LEU A 54 -6.81 -1.85 -9.83
N GLU A 55 -7.25 -1.96 -8.58
CA GLU A 55 -6.46 -1.61 -7.41
C GLU A 55 -5.19 -2.48 -7.30
N ALA A 56 -5.31 -3.79 -7.55
CA ALA A 56 -4.15 -4.69 -7.52
C ALA A 56 -3.10 -4.31 -8.58
N VAL A 57 -3.55 -3.97 -9.79
CA VAL A 57 -2.65 -3.51 -10.86
C VAL A 57 -1.98 -2.19 -10.50
N ILE A 58 -2.75 -1.23 -9.98
CA ILE A 58 -2.26 0.08 -9.55
C ILE A 58 -1.24 -0.06 -8.41
N GLY A 59 -1.52 -0.91 -7.42
CA GLY A 59 -0.61 -1.19 -6.31
C GLY A 59 0.75 -1.72 -6.77
N ILE A 60 0.76 -2.63 -7.75
CA ILE A 60 2.00 -3.16 -8.34
C ILE A 60 2.76 -2.04 -9.09
N LEU A 61 2.06 -1.24 -9.90
CA LEU A 61 2.66 -0.13 -10.64
C LEU A 61 3.31 0.90 -9.71
N PHE A 62 2.63 1.29 -8.63
CA PHE A 62 3.17 2.20 -7.64
C PHE A 62 4.38 1.61 -6.90
N THR A 63 4.36 0.32 -6.59
CA THR A 63 5.51 -0.37 -5.96
C THR A 63 6.76 -0.27 -6.82
N ILE A 64 6.63 -0.55 -8.13
CA ILE A 64 7.75 -0.44 -9.08
C ILE A 64 8.23 1.02 -9.18
N PHE A 65 7.30 1.96 -9.28
CA PHE A 65 7.63 3.39 -9.35
C PHE A 65 8.39 3.88 -8.11
N PHE A 66 7.93 3.50 -6.92
CA PHE A 66 8.57 3.85 -5.66
C PHE A 66 9.96 3.23 -5.51
N LEU A 67 10.13 1.97 -5.91
CA LEU A 67 11.42 1.29 -5.87
C LEU A 67 12.42 1.93 -6.84
N ALA A 68 11.98 2.28 -8.05
CA ALA A 68 12.78 3.02 -9.01
C ALA A 68 13.17 4.42 -8.49
N GLY A 69 12.25 5.07 -7.77
CA GLY A 69 12.50 6.33 -7.08
C GLY A 69 13.60 6.24 -6.02
N ILE A 70 13.52 5.26 -5.12
CA ILE A 70 14.58 5.00 -4.12
C ILE A 70 15.92 4.79 -4.82
N TYR A 71 15.97 3.93 -5.83
CA TYR A 71 17.21 3.62 -6.53
C TYR A 71 17.85 4.87 -7.15
N LYS A 72 17.02 5.77 -7.69
CA LYS A 72 17.49 7.05 -8.22
C LYS A 72 18.01 7.96 -7.11
N ILE A 73 17.32 8.08 -5.97
CA ILE A 73 17.74 8.95 -4.86
C ILE A 73 19.04 8.44 -4.23
N GLY A 74 19.17 7.13 -4.00
CA GLY A 74 20.40 6.52 -3.47
C GLY A 74 21.62 6.83 -4.35
N ARG A 75 21.45 6.77 -5.68
CA ARG A 75 22.51 7.08 -6.65
C ARG A 75 22.97 8.54 -6.65
N TRP A 76 22.13 9.49 -6.25
CA TRP A 76 22.49 10.92 -6.20
C TRP A 76 23.21 11.32 -4.90
N SER A 77 23.21 10.46 -3.88
CA SER A 77 23.93 10.72 -2.62
C SER A 77 25.41 10.30 -2.67
N GLU A 78 25.84 9.59 -3.71
CA GLU A 78 27.20 9.05 -3.89
C GLU A 78 28.02 9.79 -4.96
N SER A 79 27.49 10.87 -5.55
CA SER A 79 28.15 11.73 -6.56
C SER A 79 28.30 13.16 -6.07
#